data_AF-A0A6F9X2D3-F1
#
_entry.id   AF-A0A6F9X2D3-F1
#
_cell.length_a   1.000
_cell.length_b   1.000
_cell.length_c   1.000
_cell.angle_alpha   90.00
_cell.angle_beta   90.00
_cell.angle_gamma   90.00
#
_symmetry.space_group_name_H-M   'P 1'
#
loop_
_entity.id
_entity.type
_entity.pdbx_description
1 polymer ?
#
loop_
_entity_poly.entity_id
_entity_poly.type
_entity_poly.pdbx_seq_one_letter_code
_entity_poly.pdbx_strand_id
1 'polypeptide(L)'
;MKLPILTLSLLLAIGCLSSPGTALEIKDVTFTTENAGKVVFKHSSHMKKKNDKSPNVSCRSCHNENMKKNVRYTMADMEQGRSCGQCHNGKQAFALEQCTGCHKVKDVTIKVKETGPVIFRHSVHLKKQECSSCHNALFKTSGNPKVSMVEMEQGKSCGACHNGKKAFSISSCIGCHPVRDVVFTIKDAGQTTFSHASHIKMYGCSNCHTRYYPLGRTKAKVTMVEMEAGKSCGACHDGKIAFTVKENCATCHKVKSAAK
;
A
#
# COMPACT_ATOMS: atom_id res chain seq x y z
N MET A 1 41.70 26.40 -88.29
CA MET A 1 40.57 27.08 -88.96
C MET A 1 39.60 27.56 -87.87
N LYS A 2 39.51 28.89 -87.67
CA LYS A 2 38.57 29.72 -86.87
C LYS A 2 38.03 29.24 -85.47
N LEU A 3 38.36 30.06 -84.45
CA LEU A 3 37.71 30.33 -83.13
C LEU A 3 36.17 30.60 -83.22
N PRO A 4 35.43 30.87 -82.11
CA PRO A 4 35.31 30.27 -80.75
C PRO A 4 33.81 30.15 -80.32
N ILE A 5 33.46 29.85 -79.06
CA ILE A 5 32.37 30.48 -78.26
C ILE A 5 32.31 29.87 -76.83
N LEU A 6 32.17 30.78 -75.88
CA LEU A 6 32.12 30.69 -74.43
C LEU A 6 30.68 30.45 -73.94
N THR A 7 30.41 29.48 -73.05
CA THR A 7 29.23 29.52 -72.13
C THR A 7 29.42 28.71 -70.84
N LEU A 8 29.71 29.44 -69.77
CA LEU A 8 29.09 29.39 -68.43
C LEU A 8 28.01 28.30 -68.20
N SER A 9 28.13 27.47 -67.14
CA SER A 9 27.12 27.34 -66.06
C SER A 9 27.26 26.08 -65.18
N LEU A 10 27.29 26.36 -63.86
CA LEU A 10 26.58 25.66 -62.79
C LEU A 10 27.17 24.35 -62.19
N LEU A 11 27.96 24.54 -61.12
CA LEU A 11 28.08 23.56 -60.03
C LEU A 11 26.70 23.28 -59.43
N LEU A 12 26.17 22.07 -59.63
CA LEU A 12 25.04 21.56 -58.88
C LEU A 12 25.56 20.93 -57.57
N ALA A 13 25.66 21.76 -56.52
CA ALA A 13 25.87 21.29 -55.16
C ALA A 13 24.63 20.49 -54.73
N ILE A 14 24.73 19.16 -54.76
CA ILE A 14 23.75 18.25 -54.17
C ILE A 14 23.82 18.43 -52.65
N GLY A 15 23.02 19.37 -52.14
CA GLY A 15 22.74 19.49 -50.73
C GLY A 15 21.96 18.25 -50.29
N CYS A 16 22.63 17.34 -49.59
CA CYS A 16 21.97 16.35 -48.76
C CYS A 16 21.13 17.09 -47.70
N LEU A 17 19.86 17.35 -48.02
CA LEU A 17 18.86 17.69 -47.00
C LEU A 17 18.67 16.46 -46.12
N SER A 18 19.47 16.36 -45.06
CA SER A 18 19.14 15.52 -43.92
C SER A 18 17.87 16.10 -43.29
N SER A 19 16.72 15.52 -43.61
CA SER A 19 15.47 15.85 -42.93
C SER A 19 15.65 15.54 -41.43
N PRO A 20 15.38 16.48 -40.52
CA PRO A 20 15.34 16.18 -39.10
C PRO A 20 14.19 15.19 -38.87
N GLY A 21 14.54 13.96 -38.52
CA GLY A 21 13.56 12.95 -38.13
C GLY A 21 12.76 13.46 -36.94
N THR A 22 11.48 13.75 -37.14
CA THR A 22 10.55 14.03 -36.06
C THR A 22 10.49 12.79 -35.18
N ALA A 23 10.98 12.89 -33.94
CA ALA A 23 10.82 11.83 -32.96
C ALA A 23 9.32 11.57 -32.76
N LEU A 24 8.84 10.41 -33.23
CA LEU A 24 7.45 10.00 -33.10
C LEU A 24 7.13 9.84 -31.61
N GLU A 25 6.28 10.71 -31.05
CA GLU A 25 5.90 10.62 -29.64
C GLU A 25 4.86 9.51 -29.44
N ILE A 26 5.31 8.32 -29.04
CA ILE A 26 4.45 7.16 -28.85
C ILE A 26 3.82 7.20 -27.44
N LYS A 27 2.50 7.32 -27.37
CA LYS A 27 1.76 7.36 -26.10
C LYS A 27 1.64 5.98 -25.45
N ASP A 28 1.67 5.93 -24.13
CA ASP A 28 1.36 4.74 -23.35
C ASP A 28 -0.12 4.35 -23.50
N VAL A 29 -0.41 3.04 -23.47
CA VAL A 29 -1.77 2.50 -23.57
C VAL A 29 -2.23 2.02 -22.21
N THR A 30 -3.42 2.43 -21.78
CA THR A 30 -3.99 1.98 -20.50
C THR A 30 -5.17 1.04 -20.75
N PHE A 31 -5.05 -0.18 -20.25
CA PHE A 31 -6.12 -1.17 -20.22
C PHE A 31 -6.88 -1.05 -18.90
N THR A 32 -8.19 -0.82 -18.98
CA THR A 32 -9.07 -0.89 -17.81
C THR A 32 -9.64 -2.30 -17.73
N THR A 33 -9.37 -2.99 -16.63
CA THR A 33 -9.99 -4.28 -16.35
C THR A 33 -11.21 -4.07 -15.47
N GLU A 34 -12.18 -4.97 -15.56
CA GLU A 34 -13.37 -4.93 -14.71
C GLU A 34 -13.01 -5.15 -13.23
N ASN A 35 -12.04 -6.04 -12.98
CA ASN A 35 -11.81 -6.62 -11.65
C ASN A 35 -10.33 -6.72 -11.24
N ALA A 36 -9.41 -6.02 -11.90
CA ALA A 36 -7.97 -6.06 -11.59
C ALA A 36 -7.29 -4.68 -11.77
N GLY A 37 -8.07 -3.60 -11.69
CA GLY A 37 -7.59 -2.22 -11.85
C GLY A 37 -7.16 -1.87 -13.27
N LYS A 38 -6.24 -0.90 -13.39
CA LYS A 38 -5.69 -0.44 -14.67
C LYS A 38 -4.29 -1.03 -14.90
N VAL A 39 -4.07 -1.55 -16.09
CA VAL A 39 -2.75 -2.00 -16.56
C VAL A 39 -2.24 -0.98 -17.57
N VAL A 40 -1.04 -0.45 -17.34
CA VAL A 40 -0.42 0.55 -18.23
C VAL A 40 0.68 -0.13 -19.03
N PHE A 41 0.48 -0.23 -20.34
CA PHE A 41 1.48 -0.67 -21.29
C PHE A 41 2.31 0.52 -21.75
N LYS A 42 3.63 0.43 -21.53
CA LYS A 42 4.58 1.48 -21.89
C LYS A 42 5.42 1.10 -23.10
N HIS A 43 5.31 1.83 -24.20
CA HIS A 43 6.10 1.57 -25.40
C HIS A 43 7.61 1.69 -25.13
N SER A 44 8.02 2.70 -24.36
CA SER A 44 9.41 2.93 -23.97
C SER A 44 10.04 1.79 -23.17
N SER A 45 9.23 0.99 -22.44
CA SER A 45 9.72 -0.20 -21.73
C SER A 45 9.89 -1.41 -22.64
N HIS A 46 9.09 -1.51 -23.71
CA HIS A 46 9.05 -2.67 -24.59
C HIS A 46 9.90 -2.49 -25.85
N MET A 47 10.35 -1.28 -26.17
CA MET A 47 11.19 -0.97 -27.34
C MET A 47 12.66 -0.71 -26.97
N LYS A 48 13.12 -1.16 -25.80
CA LYS A 48 14.51 -1.00 -25.37
C LYS A 48 15.43 -1.88 -26.22
N LYS A 49 16.69 -1.45 -26.39
CA LYS A 49 17.71 -2.23 -27.10
C LYS A 49 17.84 -3.62 -26.48
N LYS A 50 18.06 -4.62 -27.34
CA LYS A 50 18.26 -6.03 -26.99
C LYS A 50 19.24 -6.17 -25.82
N ASN A 51 18.89 -7.03 -24.87
CA ASN A 51 19.83 -7.56 -23.89
C ASN A 51 19.60 -9.07 -23.75
N ASP A 52 20.40 -9.75 -22.92
CA ASP A 52 20.34 -11.21 -22.75
C ASP A 52 18.97 -11.73 -22.26
N LYS A 53 18.10 -10.84 -21.76
CA LYS A 53 16.80 -11.16 -21.17
C LYS A 53 15.61 -10.56 -21.94
N SER A 54 15.83 -9.88 -23.06
CA SER A 54 14.77 -9.21 -23.82
C SER A 54 15.11 -9.09 -25.31
N PRO A 55 14.27 -9.64 -26.21
CA PRO A 55 14.48 -9.51 -27.64
C PRO A 55 14.31 -8.06 -28.11
N ASN A 56 14.91 -7.70 -29.24
CA ASN A 56 14.63 -6.42 -29.88
C ASN A 56 13.20 -6.45 -30.44
N VAL A 57 12.29 -5.67 -29.84
CA VAL A 57 10.89 -5.60 -30.26
C VAL A 57 10.70 -4.40 -31.20
N SER A 58 10.18 -4.66 -32.39
CA SER A 58 9.84 -3.64 -33.38
C SER A 58 8.35 -3.30 -33.36
N CYS A 59 7.94 -2.21 -34.01
CA CYS A 59 6.52 -1.89 -34.13
C CYS A 59 5.73 -3.05 -34.79
N ARG A 60 6.29 -3.70 -35.81
CA ARG A 60 5.62 -4.78 -36.56
C ARG A 60 5.51 -6.08 -35.78
N SER A 61 6.38 -6.34 -34.81
CA SER A 61 6.25 -7.53 -33.95
C SER A 61 5.04 -7.48 -33.03
N CYS A 62 4.50 -6.28 -32.74
CA CYS A 62 3.31 -6.11 -31.93
C CYS A 62 2.11 -5.53 -32.69
N HIS A 63 2.30 -4.82 -33.81
CA HIS A 63 1.19 -4.35 -34.65
C HIS A 63 0.99 -5.32 -35.83
N ASN A 64 0.40 -6.46 -35.52
CA ASN A 64 0.08 -7.54 -36.46
C ASN A 64 -1.31 -8.13 -36.18
N GLU A 65 -1.69 -9.14 -36.96
CA GLU A 65 -2.98 -9.83 -36.87
C GLU A 65 -3.29 -10.43 -35.49
N ASN A 66 -2.27 -10.73 -34.66
CA ASN A 66 -2.43 -11.33 -33.34
C ASN A 66 -2.66 -10.30 -32.22
N MET A 67 -2.49 -9.01 -32.51
CA MET A 67 -2.59 -7.90 -31.57
C MET A 67 -3.60 -6.87 -32.09
N LYS A 68 -4.86 -7.32 -32.17
CA LYS A 68 -5.97 -6.54 -32.70
C LYS A 68 -6.36 -5.43 -31.73
N LYS A 69 -6.57 -4.23 -32.28
CA LYS A 69 -7.15 -3.10 -31.52
C LYS A 69 -8.60 -3.42 -31.15
N ASN A 70 -9.05 -2.91 -30.01
CA ASN A 70 -10.43 -3.04 -29.50
C ASN A 70 -10.90 -4.48 -29.22
N VAL A 71 -10.00 -5.46 -29.17
CA VAL A 71 -10.32 -6.81 -28.70
C VAL A 71 -9.93 -6.92 -27.23
N ARG A 72 -10.83 -7.46 -26.40
CA ARG A 72 -10.55 -7.76 -25.00
C ARG A 72 -10.04 -9.19 -24.89
N TYR A 73 -8.96 -9.37 -24.16
CA TYR A 73 -8.36 -10.66 -23.85
C TYR A 73 -8.43 -10.90 -22.34
N THR A 74 -8.72 -12.12 -21.94
CA THR A 74 -8.67 -12.63 -20.58
C THR A 74 -7.28 -13.15 -20.23
N MET A 75 -7.02 -13.44 -18.95
CA MET A 75 -5.79 -14.14 -18.53
C MET A 75 -5.67 -15.52 -19.18
N ALA A 76 -6.79 -16.26 -19.29
CA ALA A 76 -6.80 -17.55 -19.98
C ALA A 76 -6.44 -17.43 -21.46
N ASP A 77 -6.87 -16.36 -22.13
CA ASP A 77 -6.44 -16.11 -23.51
C ASP A 77 -4.94 -15.84 -23.59
N MET A 78 -4.39 -15.10 -22.63
CA MET A 78 -2.96 -14.82 -22.55
C MET A 78 -2.14 -16.08 -22.23
N GLU A 79 -2.60 -16.94 -21.34
CA GLU A 79 -1.97 -18.23 -21.05
C GLU A 79 -1.89 -19.14 -22.30
N GLN A 80 -2.84 -18.99 -23.22
CA GLN A 80 -2.83 -19.64 -24.54
C GLN A 80 -1.93 -18.93 -25.57
N GLY A 81 -1.15 -17.94 -25.16
CA GLY A 81 -0.21 -17.22 -26.02
C GLY A 81 -0.83 -16.08 -26.84
N ARG A 82 -2.07 -15.67 -26.57
CA ARG A 82 -2.68 -14.50 -27.22
C ARG A 82 -2.27 -13.21 -26.50
N SER A 83 -2.30 -12.08 -27.21
CA SER A 83 -1.99 -10.76 -26.63
C SER A 83 -0.65 -10.77 -25.86
N CYS A 84 -0.58 -10.19 -24.66
CA CYS A 84 0.64 -10.09 -23.85
C CYS A 84 1.33 -11.45 -23.63
N GLY A 85 0.57 -12.54 -23.55
CA GLY A 85 1.08 -13.87 -23.29
C GLY A 85 1.88 -14.48 -24.45
N GLN A 86 1.80 -13.90 -25.65
CA GLN A 86 2.70 -14.26 -26.77
C GLN A 86 4.17 -14.15 -26.35
N CYS A 87 4.49 -13.15 -25.52
CA CYS A 87 5.85 -12.86 -25.05
C CYS A 87 6.04 -13.13 -23.55
N HIS A 88 5.04 -12.83 -22.70
CA HIS A 88 5.12 -12.99 -21.24
C HIS A 88 4.89 -14.45 -20.78
N ASN A 89 5.63 -15.40 -21.34
CA ASN A 89 5.43 -16.84 -21.14
C ASN A 89 6.56 -17.52 -20.35
N GLY A 90 7.44 -16.73 -19.72
CA GLY A 90 8.61 -17.23 -18.99
C GLY A 90 9.81 -17.59 -19.87
N LYS A 91 9.65 -17.65 -21.21
CA LYS A 91 10.75 -17.89 -22.16
C LYS A 91 11.28 -16.60 -22.75
N GLN A 92 10.40 -15.74 -23.27
CA GLN A 92 10.80 -14.49 -23.94
C GLN A 92 10.82 -13.28 -22.99
N ALA A 93 9.90 -13.26 -22.04
CA ALA A 93 9.83 -12.30 -20.95
C ALA A 93 9.33 -13.01 -19.68
N PHE A 94 9.22 -12.29 -18.56
CA PHE A 94 8.70 -12.85 -17.32
C PHE A 94 7.31 -13.47 -17.52
N ALA A 95 7.00 -14.50 -16.75
CA ALA A 95 5.80 -15.32 -16.89
C ALA A 95 4.54 -14.64 -16.31
N LEU A 96 3.35 -15.00 -16.83
CA LEU A 96 2.07 -14.36 -16.48
C LEU A 96 1.69 -14.47 -15.00
N GLU A 97 2.22 -15.46 -14.30
CA GLU A 97 2.02 -15.69 -12.86
C GLU A 97 2.60 -14.55 -12.01
N GLN A 98 3.54 -13.77 -12.56
CA GLN A 98 4.03 -12.54 -11.93
C GLN A 98 3.04 -11.39 -12.12
N CYS A 99 1.82 -11.55 -11.61
CA CYS A 99 0.70 -10.62 -11.75
C CYS A 99 1.10 -9.16 -11.50
N THR A 100 1.93 -8.92 -10.48
CA THR A 100 2.37 -7.57 -10.06
C THR A 100 3.31 -6.88 -11.06
N GLY A 101 3.88 -7.62 -12.02
CA GLY A 101 4.63 -7.06 -13.14
C GLY A 101 3.77 -6.15 -14.03
N CYS A 102 2.46 -6.44 -14.12
CA CYS A 102 1.49 -5.69 -14.91
C CYS A 102 0.44 -5.00 -14.03
N HIS A 103 -0.16 -5.75 -13.10
CA HIS A 103 -1.19 -5.28 -12.17
C HIS A 103 -0.56 -4.62 -10.96
N LYS A 104 -0.44 -3.29 -11.01
CA LYS A 104 0.12 -2.53 -9.90
C LYS A 104 -0.81 -2.55 -8.70
N VAL A 105 -0.41 -3.29 -7.68
CA VAL A 105 -1.06 -3.30 -6.36
C VAL A 105 -0.47 -2.21 -5.48
N LYS A 106 -1.30 -1.62 -4.62
CA LYS A 106 -0.89 -0.60 -3.65
C LYS A 106 -1.30 -1.05 -2.25
N ASP A 107 -0.60 -0.54 -1.24
CA ASP A 107 -1.04 -0.70 0.14
C ASP A 107 -2.40 0.02 0.32
N VAL A 108 -3.33 -0.64 1.01
CA VAL A 108 -4.68 -0.13 1.24
C VAL A 108 -4.74 0.43 2.64
N THR A 109 -5.05 1.72 2.77
CA THR A 109 -5.22 2.38 4.07
C THR A 109 -6.70 2.51 4.41
N ILE A 110 -7.12 1.81 5.47
CA ILE A 110 -8.47 1.88 6.01
C ILE A 110 -8.47 2.86 7.17
N LYS A 111 -9.15 4.01 7.01
CA LYS A 111 -9.24 5.04 8.04
C LYS A 111 -10.25 4.61 9.12
N VAL A 112 -9.75 4.30 10.31
CA VAL A 112 -10.56 4.09 11.52
C VAL A 112 -10.35 5.29 12.43
N LYS A 113 -11.44 5.91 12.89
CA LYS A 113 -11.38 7.17 13.65
C LYS A 113 -10.86 6.93 15.07
N GLU A 114 -11.23 5.80 15.64
CA GLU A 114 -11.00 5.41 17.03
C GLU A 114 -9.55 4.93 17.20
N THR A 115 -9.09 3.99 16.39
CA THR A 115 -7.79 3.34 16.56
C THR A 115 -6.72 3.85 15.58
N GLY A 116 -7.08 4.75 14.66
CA GLY A 116 -6.19 5.23 13.60
C GLY A 116 -6.19 4.34 12.35
N PRO A 117 -5.42 4.72 11.32
CA PRO A 117 -5.46 4.03 10.04
C PRO A 117 -4.85 2.62 10.13
N VAL A 118 -5.59 1.62 9.66
CA VAL A 118 -5.11 0.25 9.44
C VAL A 118 -4.55 0.17 8.03
N ILE A 119 -3.37 -0.44 7.87
CA ILE A 119 -2.71 -0.57 6.57
C ILE A 119 -2.67 -2.05 6.18
N PHE A 120 -3.38 -2.41 5.11
CA PHE A 120 -3.26 -3.70 4.46
C PHE A 120 -2.17 -3.66 3.38
N ARG A 121 -1.22 -4.59 3.46
CA ARG A 121 -0.06 -4.64 2.56
C ARG A 121 -0.12 -5.86 1.66
N HIS A 122 -0.28 -5.65 0.35
CA HIS A 122 -0.31 -6.75 -0.63
C HIS A 122 1.01 -7.52 -0.63
N SER A 123 2.16 -6.85 -0.49
CA SER A 123 3.49 -7.48 -0.48
C SER A 123 3.70 -8.51 0.63
N VAL A 124 2.96 -8.41 1.74
CA VAL A 124 3.01 -9.38 2.83
C VAL A 124 2.13 -10.58 2.52
N HIS A 125 0.95 -10.36 1.95
CA HIS A 125 -0.04 -11.41 1.68
C HIS A 125 0.33 -12.23 0.44
N LEU A 126 0.80 -11.59 -0.64
CA LEU A 126 1.17 -12.23 -1.89
C LEU A 126 2.39 -13.17 -1.79
N LYS A 127 3.05 -13.24 -0.63
CA LYS A 127 4.09 -14.26 -0.37
C LYS A 127 3.51 -15.67 -0.25
N LYS A 128 2.24 -15.80 0.12
CA LYS A 128 1.57 -17.08 0.40
C LYS A 128 0.19 -17.20 -0.22
N GLN A 129 -0.27 -16.17 -0.94
CA GLN A 129 -1.65 -16.05 -1.39
C GLN A 129 -1.70 -15.57 -2.83
N GLU A 130 -2.59 -16.16 -3.60
CA GLU A 130 -2.88 -15.78 -4.97
C GLU A 130 -3.96 -14.69 -5.01
N CYS A 131 -4.01 -13.92 -6.10
CA CYS A 131 -4.99 -12.84 -6.24
C CYS A 131 -6.43 -13.34 -6.08
N SER A 132 -6.73 -14.52 -6.62
CA SER A 132 -8.05 -15.15 -6.60
C SER A 132 -8.49 -15.63 -5.21
N SER A 133 -7.56 -15.83 -4.27
CA SER A 133 -7.91 -16.26 -2.91
C SER A 133 -8.59 -15.14 -2.11
N CYS A 134 -8.42 -13.89 -2.55
CA CYS A 134 -9.10 -12.73 -1.99
C CYS A 134 -10.10 -12.09 -2.96
N HIS A 135 -9.73 -11.95 -4.24
CA HIS A 135 -10.53 -11.24 -5.24
C HIS A 135 -11.30 -12.20 -6.15
N ASN A 136 -12.59 -12.03 -6.42
CA ASN A 136 -13.51 -11.03 -5.87
C ASN A 136 -14.43 -11.59 -4.78
N ALA A 137 -14.10 -12.77 -4.26
CA ALA A 137 -14.91 -13.47 -3.27
C ALA A 137 -14.96 -12.72 -1.93
N LEU A 138 -13.81 -12.25 -1.43
CA LEU A 138 -13.71 -11.54 -0.15
C LEU A 138 -13.64 -10.03 -0.33
N PHE A 139 -12.90 -9.57 -1.33
CA PHE A 139 -12.70 -8.15 -1.61
C PHE A 139 -12.91 -7.88 -3.09
N LYS A 140 -13.58 -6.77 -3.42
CA LYS A 140 -13.57 -6.17 -4.75
C LYS A 140 -12.29 -5.34 -4.93
N THR A 141 -11.93 -5.01 -6.15
CA THR A 141 -10.79 -4.12 -6.41
C THR A 141 -11.03 -2.66 -6.00
N SER A 142 -12.29 -2.26 -5.88
CA SER A 142 -12.70 -0.96 -5.35
C SER A 142 -14.10 -1.04 -4.73
N GLY A 143 -14.44 -0.05 -3.91
CA GLY A 143 -15.79 0.06 -3.34
C GLY A 143 -16.15 -1.02 -2.32
N ASN A 144 -15.16 -1.57 -1.60
CA ASN A 144 -15.43 -2.53 -0.52
C ASN A 144 -16.22 -1.85 0.61
N PRO A 145 -17.22 -2.52 1.19
CA PRO A 145 -17.95 -2.00 2.34
C PRO A 145 -17.03 -1.92 3.56
N LYS A 146 -17.36 -1.02 4.49
CA LYS A 146 -16.75 -1.03 5.83
C LYS A 146 -17.30 -2.23 6.60
N VAL A 147 -16.44 -2.89 7.35
CA VAL A 147 -16.77 -4.10 8.12
C VAL A 147 -16.35 -3.87 9.56
N SER A 148 -17.21 -4.23 10.51
CA SER A 148 -16.94 -4.14 11.94
C SER A 148 -16.06 -5.29 12.44
N MET A 149 -15.50 -5.16 13.65
CA MET A 149 -14.76 -6.27 14.30
C MET A 149 -15.65 -7.48 14.55
N VAL A 150 -16.91 -7.26 14.96
CA VAL A 150 -17.89 -8.34 15.16
C VAL A 150 -18.15 -9.10 13.87
N GLU A 151 -18.30 -8.40 12.75
CA GLU A 151 -18.44 -9.04 11.45
C GLU A 151 -17.17 -9.80 11.02
N MET A 152 -15.98 -9.29 11.37
CA MET A 152 -14.73 -10.01 11.13
C MET A 152 -14.65 -11.28 12.00
N GLU A 153 -15.08 -11.26 13.24
CA GLU A 153 -15.16 -12.47 14.08
C GLU A 153 -16.08 -13.54 13.48
N GLN A 154 -17.10 -13.13 12.72
CA GLN A 154 -17.98 -14.02 11.95
C GLN A 154 -17.36 -14.51 10.62
N GLY A 155 -16.09 -14.22 10.36
CA GLY A 155 -15.37 -14.68 9.17
C GLY A 155 -15.51 -13.77 7.95
N LYS A 156 -16.08 -12.57 8.06
CA LYS A 156 -16.10 -11.60 6.96
C LYS A 156 -14.76 -10.88 6.83
N SER A 157 -14.44 -10.38 5.63
CA SER A 157 -13.27 -9.52 5.38
C SER A 157 -11.97 -10.16 5.92
N CYS A 158 -11.17 -9.41 6.70
CA CYS A 158 -9.91 -9.87 7.30
C CYS A 158 -10.09 -11.17 8.12
N GLY A 159 -11.24 -11.32 8.79
CA GLY A 159 -11.54 -12.47 9.64
C GLY A 159 -11.79 -13.78 8.90
N ALA A 160 -11.98 -13.75 7.58
CA ALA A 160 -12.02 -14.96 6.75
C ALA A 160 -10.74 -15.80 6.88
N CYS A 161 -9.63 -15.13 7.20
CA CYS A 161 -8.31 -15.74 7.39
C CYS A 161 -7.73 -15.46 8.78
N HIS A 162 -7.87 -14.25 9.33
CA HIS A 162 -7.39 -13.88 10.67
C HIS A 162 -8.33 -14.40 11.77
N ASN A 163 -8.45 -15.72 11.88
CA ASN A 163 -9.38 -16.41 12.78
C ASN A 163 -8.67 -17.34 13.79
N GLY A 164 -7.34 -17.25 13.90
CA GLY A 164 -6.54 -18.11 14.76
C GLY A 164 -6.25 -19.50 14.18
N LYS A 165 -6.87 -19.86 13.04
CA LYS A 165 -6.62 -21.13 12.34
C LYS A 165 -5.74 -20.93 11.10
N LYS A 166 -6.14 -20.04 10.18
CA LYS A 166 -5.39 -19.77 8.93
C LYS A 166 -4.28 -18.75 9.12
N ALA A 167 -4.53 -17.74 9.94
CA ALA A 167 -3.57 -16.71 10.34
C ALA A 167 -3.83 -16.33 11.81
N PHE A 168 -3.02 -15.40 12.34
CA PHE A 168 -3.22 -14.89 13.71
C PHE A 168 -4.65 -14.37 13.89
N SER A 169 -5.20 -14.54 15.09
CA SER A 169 -6.58 -14.18 15.41
C SER A 169 -6.83 -12.67 15.32
N ILE A 170 -8.03 -12.28 14.89
CA ILE A 170 -8.50 -10.89 14.85
C ILE A 170 -8.49 -10.22 16.24
N SER A 171 -8.46 -11.01 17.31
CA SER A 171 -8.26 -10.53 18.68
C SER A 171 -6.86 -9.96 18.95
N SER A 172 -5.89 -10.22 18.08
CA SER A 172 -4.54 -9.63 18.16
C SER A 172 -4.54 -8.21 17.58
N CYS A 173 -5.13 -7.27 18.31
CA CYS A 173 -5.40 -5.90 17.84
C CYS A 173 -4.16 -5.22 17.23
N ILE A 174 -3.00 -5.38 17.87
CA ILE A 174 -1.72 -4.75 17.48
C ILE A 174 -1.19 -5.23 16.14
N GLY A 175 -1.66 -6.37 15.64
CA GLY A 175 -1.27 -6.89 14.32
C GLY A 175 -1.75 -6.01 13.17
N CYS A 176 -2.79 -5.22 13.40
CA CYS A 176 -3.42 -4.36 12.38
C CYS A 176 -3.57 -2.90 12.84
N HIS A 177 -3.97 -2.68 14.09
CA HIS A 177 -4.24 -1.35 14.62
C HIS A 177 -2.97 -0.72 15.22
N PRO A 178 -2.66 0.53 14.87
CA PRO A 178 -1.50 1.21 15.43
C PRO A 178 -1.76 1.54 16.91
N VAL A 179 -0.80 1.19 17.76
CA VAL A 179 -0.79 1.56 19.17
C VAL A 179 0.17 2.73 19.36
N ARG A 180 -0.28 3.77 20.07
CA ARG A 180 0.50 5.00 20.27
C ARG A 180 0.45 5.40 21.73
N ASP A 181 1.58 5.87 22.24
CA ASP A 181 1.64 6.43 23.58
C ASP A 181 0.80 7.71 23.67
N VAL A 182 0.19 7.91 24.84
CA VAL A 182 -0.71 9.03 25.09
C VAL A 182 0.04 10.05 25.93
N VAL A 183 0.01 11.30 25.48
CA VAL A 183 0.67 12.40 26.17
C VAL A 183 -0.40 13.38 26.65
N PHE A 184 -0.51 13.52 27.97
CA PHE A 184 -1.33 14.51 28.62
C PHE A 184 -0.47 15.73 28.93
N THR A 185 -1.02 16.92 28.70
CA THR A 185 -0.39 18.19 29.10
C THR A 185 -1.29 18.82 30.15
N ILE A 186 -0.82 18.82 31.40
CA ILE A 186 -1.52 19.37 32.55
C ILE A 186 -0.85 20.72 32.86
N LYS A 187 -1.66 21.77 33.04
CA LYS A 187 -1.16 23.14 33.24
C LYS A 187 -0.16 23.23 34.41
N ASP A 188 -0.46 22.54 35.51
CA ASP A 188 0.26 22.68 36.77
C ASP A 188 1.28 21.53 37.03
N ALA A 189 1.16 20.42 36.30
CA ALA A 189 2.01 19.22 36.49
C ALA A 189 2.86 18.86 35.26
N GLY A 190 2.83 19.69 34.22
CA GLY A 190 3.60 19.48 33.00
C GLY A 190 3.10 18.33 32.14
N GLN A 191 4.04 17.70 31.43
CA GLN A 191 3.75 16.60 30.52
C GLN A 191 3.72 15.27 31.28
N THR A 192 2.65 14.50 31.08
CA THR A 192 2.46 13.14 31.60
C THR A 192 2.32 12.19 30.44
N THR A 193 3.14 11.15 30.38
CA THR A 193 3.13 10.18 29.28
C THR A 193 2.66 8.83 29.77
N PHE A 194 1.62 8.29 29.13
CA PHE A 194 1.19 6.91 29.28
C PHE A 194 1.77 6.07 28.14
N SER A 195 2.57 5.07 28.49
CA SER A 195 3.16 4.15 27.52
C SER A 195 2.37 2.86 27.39
N HIS A 196 1.82 2.61 26.20
CA HIS A 196 1.16 1.33 25.93
C HIS A 196 2.17 0.18 25.97
N ALA A 197 3.37 0.39 25.45
CA ALA A 197 4.41 -0.64 25.40
C ALA A 197 4.80 -1.19 26.79
N SER A 198 4.66 -0.38 27.84
CA SER A 198 4.91 -0.81 29.21
C SER A 198 3.74 -1.60 29.81
N HIS A 199 2.51 -1.27 29.43
CA HIS A 199 1.30 -1.90 29.97
C HIS A 199 0.91 -3.19 29.23
N ILE A 200 1.04 -3.21 27.91
CA ILE A 200 0.64 -4.37 27.09
C ILE A 200 1.56 -5.59 27.26
N LYS A 201 2.67 -5.45 27.99
CA LYS A 201 3.52 -6.57 28.41
C LYS A 201 2.85 -7.45 29.47
N MET A 202 1.96 -6.85 30.28
CA MET A 202 1.32 -7.52 31.42
C MET A 202 -0.20 -7.63 31.23
N TYR A 203 -0.82 -6.71 30.48
CA TYR A 203 -2.26 -6.62 30.33
C TYR A 203 -2.70 -6.69 28.87
N GLY A 204 -3.87 -7.28 28.62
CA GLY A 204 -4.52 -7.27 27.32
C GLY A 204 -5.28 -5.97 27.06
N CYS A 205 -5.66 -5.74 25.80
CA CYS A 205 -6.41 -4.54 25.40
C CYS A 205 -7.74 -4.41 26.16
N SER A 206 -8.42 -5.54 26.40
CA SER A 206 -9.72 -5.60 27.09
C SER A 206 -9.65 -5.29 28.59
N ASN A 207 -8.48 -5.41 29.21
CA ASN A 207 -8.30 -5.05 30.62
C ASN A 207 -8.49 -3.54 30.83
N CYS A 208 -8.21 -2.73 29.81
CA CYS A 208 -8.33 -1.27 29.86
C CYS A 208 -9.50 -0.76 29.00
N HIS A 209 -9.64 -1.28 27.78
CA HIS A 209 -10.62 -0.84 26.80
C HIS A 209 -11.84 -1.77 26.72
N THR A 210 -13.07 -1.28 26.61
CA THR A 210 -13.47 0.14 26.70
C THR A 210 -13.84 0.57 28.12
N ARG A 211 -13.72 -0.33 29.10
CA ARG A 211 -14.22 -0.13 30.47
C ARG A 211 -13.64 1.11 31.15
N TYR A 212 -12.32 1.29 31.11
CA TYR A 212 -11.65 2.43 31.74
C TYR A 212 -11.34 3.53 30.74
N TYR A 213 -11.01 3.15 29.50
CA TYR A 213 -10.67 4.10 28.44
C TYR A 213 -11.39 3.73 27.15
N PRO A 214 -12.06 4.67 26.47
CA PRO A 214 -12.60 4.41 25.14
C PRO A 214 -11.47 4.17 24.13
N LEU A 215 -11.78 3.50 23.03
CA LEU A 215 -10.86 3.42 21.90
C LEU A 215 -10.79 4.81 21.24
N GLY A 216 -9.58 5.37 21.20
CA GLY A 216 -9.28 6.67 20.60
C GLY A 216 -9.09 7.83 21.57
N ARG A 217 -8.97 9.03 21.03
CA ARG A 217 -8.71 10.23 21.84
C ARG A 217 -9.97 10.66 22.59
N THR A 218 -9.92 10.58 23.91
CA THR A 218 -10.92 11.21 24.78
C THR A 218 -10.44 12.59 25.25
N LYS A 219 -11.38 13.53 25.38
CA LYS A 219 -11.16 14.80 26.06
C LYS A 219 -11.49 14.72 27.56
N ALA A 220 -12.02 13.59 28.02
CA ALA A 220 -12.34 13.39 29.43
C ALA A 220 -11.06 13.52 30.25
N LYS A 221 -11.09 14.42 31.23
CA LYS A 221 -10.01 14.62 32.18
C LYS A 221 -10.44 13.98 33.49
N VAL A 222 -9.50 13.31 34.13
CA VAL A 222 -9.70 12.73 35.45
C VAL A 222 -8.70 13.39 36.39
N THR A 223 -9.18 13.85 37.53
CA THR A 223 -8.34 14.51 38.55
C THR A 223 -7.60 13.48 39.39
N MET A 224 -6.53 13.88 40.10
CA MET A 224 -5.82 12.98 41.01
C MET A 224 -6.74 12.47 42.13
N VAL A 225 -7.64 13.31 42.66
CA VAL A 225 -8.64 12.91 43.66
C VAL A 225 -9.55 11.80 43.12
N GLU A 226 -9.98 11.90 41.87
CA GLU A 226 -10.75 10.83 41.24
C GLU A 226 -9.93 9.57 40.98
N MET A 227 -8.63 9.70 40.70
CA MET A 227 -7.75 8.54 40.59
C MET A 227 -7.57 7.85 41.94
N GLU A 228 -7.40 8.59 43.03
CA GLU A 228 -7.37 8.01 44.38
C GLU A 228 -8.67 7.28 44.74
N ALA A 229 -9.80 7.72 44.18
CA ALA A 229 -11.09 7.04 44.29
C ALA A 229 -11.25 5.84 43.33
N GLY A 230 -10.19 5.42 42.64
CA GLY A 230 -10.18 4.24 41.77
C GLY A 230 -10.59 4.48 40.32
N LYS A 231 -10.71 5.73 39.86
CA LYS A 231 -10.96 6.01 38.43
C LYS A 231 -9.65 6.04 37.63
N SER A 232 -9.73 5.82 36.32
CA SER A 232 -8.60 5.99 35.39
C SER A 232 -7.37 5.20 35.86
N CYS A 233 -6.19 5.83 35.95
CA CYS A 233 -4.94 5.21 36.37
C CYS A 233 -5.06 4.55 37.74
N GLY A 234 -5.79 5.18 38.68
CA GLY A 234 -5.93 4.67 40.04
C GLY A 234 -6.85 3.45 40.18
N ALA A 235 -7.50 3.01 39.11
CA ALA A 235 -8.16 1.69 39.08
C ALA A 235 -7.15 0.54 39.26
N CYS A 236 -5.87 0.78 38.99
CA CYS A 236 -4.78 -0.18 39.18
C CYS A 236 -3.60 0.43 39.96
N HIS A 237 -3.35 1.72 39.85
CA HIS A 237 -2.34 2.43 40.64
C HIS A 237 -2.89 2.79 42.03
N ASP A 238 -3.29 1.78 42.80
CA ASP A 238 -3.96 1.89 44.10
C ASP A 238 -3.06 1.45 45.28
N GLY A 239 -1.83 1.04 45.00
CA GLY A 239 -0.90 0.46 45.98
C GLY A 239 -1.07 -1.04 46.20
N LYS A 240 -2.04 -1.68 45.53
CA LYS A 240 -2.29 -3.13 45.61
C LYS A 240 -1.96 -3.82 44.30
N ILE A 241 -2.46 -3.30 43.18
CA ILE A 241 -2.21 -3.87 41.84
C ILE A 241 -0.91 -3.30 41.26
N ALA A 242 -0.71 -1.99 41.38
CA ALA A 242 0.49 -1.27 41.02
C ALA A 242 0.80 -0.19 42.07
N PHE A 243 1.93 0.52 41.91
CA PHE A 243 2.28 1.62 42.82
C PHE A 243 1.15 2.66 42.89
N THR A 244 0.94 3.23 44.07
CA THR A 244 -0.16 4.17 44.33
C THR A 244 0.01 5.50 43.61
N VAL A 245 -1.11 6.09 43.14
CA VAL A 245 -1.15 7.45 42.58
C VAL A 245 -0.88 8.57 43.61
N LYS A 246 -0.94 8.25 44.91
CA LYS A 246 -0.68 9.21 46.01
C LYS A 246 0.79 9.58 46.14
N GLU A 247 1.67 8.74 45.62
CA GLU A 247 3.13 8.85 45.72
C GLU A 247 3.77 8.69 44.34
N ASN A 248 5.10 8.77 44.25
CA ASN A 248 5.86 8.50 43.02
C ASN A 248 5.48 9.41 41.82
N CYS A 249 5.22 10.69 42.07
CA CYS A 249 4.77 11.66 41.06
C CYS A 249 5.68 11.70 39.82
N ALA A 250 6.99 11.57 40.03
CA ALA A 250 8.01 11.59 38.98
C ALA A 250 7.94 10.41 38.00
N THR A 251 7.26 9.32 38.37
CA THR A 251 7.08 8.16 37.48
C THR A 251 6.17 8.49 36.31
N CYS A 252 5.19 9.36 36.51
CA CYS A 252 4.19 9.72 35.50
C CYS A 252 4.41 11.15 34.97
N HIS A 253 4.73 12.09 35.87
CA HIS A 253 4.88 13.51 35.54
C HIS A 253 6.35 13.84 35.32
N LYS A 254 6.65 14.58 34.26
CA LYS A 254 7.91 15.35 34.19
C LYS A 254 7.81 16.52 35.17
N VAL A 255 8.02 16.23 36.45
CA VAL A 255 8.21 17.25 37.47
C VAL A 255 9.48 18.01 37.10
N LYS A 256 9.34 19.28 36.70
CA LYS A 256 10.48 20.19 36.74
C LYS A 256 10.86 20.26 38.21
N SER A 257 12.01 19.72 38.56
CA SER A 257 12.59 19.90 39.89
C SER A 257 12.56 21.39 40.21
N ALA A 258 11.80 21.77 41.24
CA ALA A 258 11.83 23.12 41.75
C ALA A 258 13.28 23.43 42.09
N ALA A 259 13.85 24.42 41.41
CA ALA A 259 15.13 24.99 41.81
C ALA A 259 14.95 25.45 43.26
N LYS A 260 15.69 24.82 44.16
CA LYS A 260 15.76 25.19 45.57
C LYS A 260 16.57 26.48 45.70
#